data_AF-A0A1M2VXY7-F1
#
_entry.id   AF-A0A1M2VXY7-F1
#
_cell.length_a   1.000
_cell.length_b   1.000
_cell.length_c   1.000
_cell.angle_alpha   90.00
_cell.angle_beta   90.00
_cell.angle_gamma   90.00
#
_symmetry.space_group_name_H-M   'P 1'
#
loop_
_entity.id
_entity.type
_entity.pdbx_description
1 polymer ?
#
loop_
_entity_poly.entity_id
_entity_poly.type
_entity_poly.pdbx_seq_one_letter_code
_entity_poly.pdbx_strand_id
1 'polypeptide(L)'
;MSAARNGETEKAIEWLLHPLFEFDDVGMPVGGVRVPTPYFPGSGSLLYAMAMMAEGWDGSEGAAPGFPKAGWEVRTEGMSKAM
;
A
#
# COMPACT_ATOMS: atom_id res chain seq x y z
N MET A 1 0.02 4.27 5.86
CA MET A 1 1.44 4.09 5.44
C MET A 1 2.44 4.70 6.42
N SER A 2 2.28 4.50 7.73
CA SER A 2 3.23 5.05 8.72
C SER A 2 4.62 4.41 8.61
N ALA A 3 4.69 3.11 8.35
CA ALA A 3 5.96 2.40 8.14
C ALA A 3 6.78 3.00 6.99
N ALA A 4 6.18 3.19 5.81
CA ALA A 4 6.84 3.84 4.67
C ALA A 4 7.30 5.27 4.99
N ARG A 5 6.48 6.07 5.69
CA ARG A 5 6.84 7.43 6.13
C ARG A 5 8.00 7.48 7.13
N ASN A 6 8.20 6.39 7.88
CA ASN A 6 9.28 6.24 8.84
C ASN A 6 10.54 5.59 8.22
N GLY A 7 10.55 5.33 6.91
CA GLY A 7 11.65 4.63 6.23
C GLY A 7 11.68 3.12 6.45
N GLU A 8 10.66 2.54 7.10
CA GLU A 8 10.50 1.08 7.27
C GLU A 8 9.82 0.46 6.02
N THR A 9 10.43 0.62 4.85
CA THR A 9 9.82 0.28 3.55
C THR A 9 9.52 -1.21 3.37
N GLU A 10 10.37 -2.07 3.90
CA GLU A 10 10.24 -3.53 3.87
C GLU A 10 9.04 -3.96 4.69
N LYS A 11 8.91 -3.40 5.90
CA LYS A 11 7.78 -3.62 6.80
C LYS A 11 6.48 -3.08 6.20
N ALA A 12 6.55 -1.98 5.45
CA ALA A 12 5.39 -1.46 4.74
C ALA A 12 4.85 -2.47 3.72
N ILE A 13 5.73 -3.14 2.96
CA ILE A 13 5.35 -4.23 2.05
C ILE A 13 4.84 -5.45 2.84
N GLU A 14 5.51 -5.82 3.93
CA GLU A 14 5.09 -6.94 4.79
C GLU A 14 3.64 -6.78 5.28
N TRP A 15 3.25 -5.57 5.70
CA TRP A 15 1.88 -5.31 6.12
C TRP A 15 0.85 -5.45 4.98
N LEU A 16 1.21 -5.05 3.77
CA LEU A 16 0.34 -5.19 2.60
C LEU A 16 0.20 -6.65 2.15
N LEU A 17 1.17 -7.51 2.49
CA LEU A 17 1.16 -8.94 2.19
C LEU A 17 0.77 -9.80 3.41
N HIS A 18 0.35 -9.16 4.51
CA HIS A 18 0.09 -9.86 5.76
C HIS A 18 -1.10 -10.82 5.58
N PRO A 19 -1.06 -12.06 6.12
CA PRO A 19 -2.14 -13.06 5.94
C PRO A 19 -3.52 -12.63 6.46
N LEU A 20 -3.58 -11.59 7.31
CA LEU A 20 -4.85 -11.02 7.80
C LEU A 20 -5.40 -9.88 6.92
N PHE A 21 -4.68 -9.50 5.86
CA PHE A 21 -5.11 -8.52 4.87
C PHE A 21 -5.45 -9.25 3.56
N GLU A 22 -6.43 -10.14 3.66
CA GLU A 22 -6.79 -11.08 2.61
C GLU A 22 -7.87 -10.52 1.67
N PHE A 23 -7.79 -10.92 0.40
CA PHE A 23 -8.76 -10.61 -0.64
C PHE A 23 -9.20 -11.92 -1.30
N ASP A 24 -10.48 -12.00 -1.69
CA ASP A 24 -11.00 -13.13 -2.46
C ASP A 24 -10.53 -13.10 -3.93
N ASP A 25 -11.00 -14.07 -4.72
CA ASP A 25 -10.62 -14.26 -6.12
C ASP A 25 -11.07 -13.12 -7.05
N VAL A 26 -12.01 -12.28 -6.60
CA VAL A 26 -12.47 -11.08 -7.32
C VAL A 26 -11.89 -9.78 -6.74
N GLY A 27 -10.97 -9.87 -5.77
CA GLY A 27 -10.29 -8.73 -5.17
C GLY A 27 -11.14 -7.97 -4.14
N MET A 28 -12.17 -8.61 -3.58
CA MET A 28 -12.94 -8.07 -2.46
C MET A 28 -12.28 -8.43 -1.13
N PRO A 29 -12.23 -7.51 -0.15
CA PRO A 29 -11.59 -7.79 1.12
C PRO A 29 -12.38 -8.85 1.88
N VAL A 30 -11.67 -9.87 2.38
CA VAL A 30 -12.26 -10.90 3.22
C VAL A 30 -12.49 -10.31 4.60
N GLY A 31 -13.77 -10.10 4.92
CA GLY A 31 -14.21 -9.58 6.19
C GLY A 31 -14.15 -10.65 7.28
N GLY A 32 -13.65 -10.28 8.46
CA GLY A 32 -13.74 -11.14 9.64
C GLY A 32 -15.14 -11.16 10.25
N VAL A 33 -15.34 -11.97 11.28
CA VAL A 33 -16.62 -12.08 12.03
C VAL A 33 -17.16 -10.74 12.57
N ARG A 34 -16.31 -9.71 12.70
CA ARG A 34 -16.69 -8.38 13.21
C ARG A 34 -17.09 -7.38 12.10
N VAL A 35 -16.65 -7.59 10.87
CA VAL A 35 -16.90 -6.69 9.74
C VAL A 35 -17.16 -7.55 8.51
N PRO A 36 -18.43 -7.84 8.16
CA PRO A 36 -18.78 -8.69 7.04
C PRO A 36 -18.32 -8.10 5.70
N THR A 37 -17.96 -8.97 4.76
CA THR A 37 -17.76 -8.61 3.35
C THR A 37 -19.08 -8.10 2.75
N PRO A 38 -19.07 -7.04 1.89
CA PRO A 38 -17.91 -6.31 1.39
C PRO A 38 -17.45 -5.17 2.30
N TYR A 39 -16.17 -5.17 2.69
CA TYR A 39 -15.53 -4.05 3.39
C TYR A 39 -14.72 -3.21 2.41
N PHE A 40 -15.40 -2.40 1.59
CA PHE A 40 -14.77 -1.58 0.54
C PHE A 40 -13.55 -0.73 0.93
N PRO A 41 -13.42 -0.21 2.18
CA PRO A 41 -12.21 0.48 2.58
C PRO A 41 -10.92 -0.34 2.41
N GLY A 42 -10.99 -1.68 2.46
CA GLY A 42 -9.83 -2.56 2.24
C GLY A 42 -9.20 -2.37 0.86
N SER A 43 -9.94 -2.61 -0.22
CA SER A 43 -9.41 -2.47 -1.60
C SER A 43 -8.99 -1.04 -1.92
N GLY A 44 -9.80 -0.05 -1.49
CA GLY A 44 -9.45 1.35 -1.66
C GLY A 44 -8.16 1.74 -0.93
N SER A 45 -7.97 1.24 0.31
CA SER A 45 -6.77 1.51 1.09
C SER A 45 -5.53 0.86 0.50
N LEU A 46 -5.63 -0.34 -0.08
CA LEU A 46 -4.53 -0.99 -0.79
C LEU A 46 -4.07 -0.14 -1.98
N LEU A 47 -5.00 0.26 -2.86
CA LEU A 47 -4.69 1.08 -4.02
C LEU A 47 -4.08 2.43 -3.62
N TYR A 48 -4.66 3.08 -2.61
CA TYR A 48 -4.14 4.36 -2.11
C TYR A 48 -2.76 4.21 -1.47
N ALA A 49 -2.53 3.13 -0.72
CA ALA A 49 -1.23 2.81 -0.15
C ALA A 49 -0.17 2.60 -1.24
N MET A 50 -0.48 1.82 -2.28
CA MET A 50 0.43 1.60 -3.39
C MET A 50 0.76 2.88 -4.14
N ALA A 51 -0.25 3.71 -4.45
CA ALA A 51 -0.03 5.02 -5.09
C ALA A 51 0.84 5.94 -4.22
N MET A 52 0.59 5.98 -2.91
CA MET A 52 1.39 6.74 -1.96
C MET A 52 2.84 6.22 -1.86
N MET A 53 3.08 4.90 -1.94
CA MET A 53 4.44 4.36 -1.95
C MET A 53 5.17 4.66 -3.27
N ALA A 54 4.44 4.67 -4.37
CA ALA A 54 4.92 4.87 -5.74
C ALA A 54 5.32 6.33 -6.00
N GLU A 55 4.43 7.27 -5.70
CA GLU A 55 4.63 8.68 -6.06
C GLU A 55 5.01 9.53 -4.84
N GLY A 56 4.71 9.04 -3.64
CA GLY A 56 5.03 9.72 -2.39
C GLY A 56 3.87 10.53 -1.81
N TRP A 57 4.24 11.36 -0.84
CA TRP A 57 3.41 12.26 -0.05
C TRP A 57 4.14 13.61 0.14
N ASP A 58 3.51 14.60 0.77
CA ASP A 58 4.16 15.87 1.08
C ASP A 58 5.48 15.69 1.87
N GLY A 59 6.53 16.38 1.42
CA GLY A 59 7.89 16.23 1.96
C GLY A 59 8.62 14.93 1.62
N SER A 60 8.03 14.02 0.83
CA SER A 60 8.76 12.85 0.32
C SER A 60 9.62 13.20 -0.89
N GLU A 61 10.81 12.58 -0.95
CA GLU A 61 11.81 12.80 -1.99
C GLU A 61 12.22 11.49 -2.68
N GLY A 62 12.69 11.61 -3.92
CA GLY A 62 13.14 10.49 -4.73
C GLY A 62 12.00 9.72 -5.43
N ALA A 63 12.39 8.79 -6.31
CA ALA A 63 11.45 7.91 -6.99
C ALA A 63 11.01 6.76 -6.09
N ALA A 64 9.72 6.40 -6.14
CA ALA A 64 9.13 5.32 -5.35
C ALA A 64 9.58 5.35 -3.87
N PRO A 65 9.29 6.46 -3.15
CA PRO A 65 9.86 6.69 -1.83
C PRO A 65 9.40 5.68 -0.78
N GLY A 66 8.24 5.07 -0.97
CA GLY A 66 7.72 4.06 -0.04
C GLY A 66 8.18 2.63 -0.32
N PHE A 67 8.86 2.36 -1.43
CA PHE A 67 9.34 1.02 -1.78
C PHE A 67 10.76 0.76 -1.26
N PRO A 68 11.10 -0.51 -0.91
CA PRO A 68 12.46 -0.90 -0.59
C PRO A 68 13.45 -0.48 -1.67
N LYS A 69 14.64 -0.03 -1.28
CA LYS A 69 15.65 0.42 -2.25
C LYS A 69 16.53 -0.73 -2.77
N ALA A 70 16.77 -1.74 -1.94
CA ALA A 70 17.59 -2.88 -2.31
C ALA A 70 16.74 -3.95 -3.01
N GLY A 71 17.09 -4.29 -4.26
CA GLY A 71 16.47 -5.40 -5.00
C GLY A 71 15.14 -5.07 -5.69
N TRP A 72 14.70 -3.82 -5.67
CA TRP A 72 13.48 -3.38 -6.35
C TRP A 72 13.80 -2.38 -7.45
N GLU A 73 13.21 -2.60 -8.62
CA GLU A 73 13.14 -1.63 -9.71
C GLU A 73 11.67 -1.27 -9.93
N VAL A 74 11.28 -0.06 -9.52
CA VAL A 74 9.88 0.39 -9.54
C VAL A 74 9.65 1.33 -10.70
N ARG A 75 8.60 1.08 -11.48
CA ARG A 75 8.14 1.94 -12.59
C ARG A 75 6.67 2.27 -12.39
N THR A 76 6.33 3.54 -12.54
CA THR A 76 5.00 4.08 -12.29
C THR A 76 4.65 5.08 -13.38
N GLU A 77 3.37 5.23 -13.69
CA GLU A 77 2.87 6.25 -14.62
C GLU A 77 1.51 6.77 -14.15
N GLY A 78 1.20 8.03 -14.49
CA GLY A 78 -0.14 8.60 -14.28
C GLY A 78 -0.59 8.75 -12.82
N MET A 79 0.34 8.64 -11.85
CA MET A 79 0.04 8.81 -10.43
C MET A 79 0.24 10.27 -9.99
N SER A 80 -0.42 10.67 -8.91
CA SER A 80 -0.21 11.95 -8.23
C SER A 80 0.26 11.71 -6.80
N LYS A 81 1.08 12.62 -6.28
CA LYS A 81 1.48 12.57 -4.86
C LYS A 81 0.25 12.58 -3.96
N ALA A 82 0.29 11.72 -2.95
CA ALA A 82 -0.80 11.55 -2.01
C ALA A 82 -0.72 12.63 -0.92
N MET A 83 -1.43 13.74 -1.17
CA MET A 83 -1.45 14.98 -0.37
C MET A 83 -0.08 15.61 -0.19
#